data_AF-T1F6Z6-F1
#
_entry.id   AF-T1F6Z6-F1
#
_cell.length_a   1.000
_cell.length_b   1.000
_cell.length_c   1.000
_cell.angle_alpha   90.00
_cell.angle_beta   90.00
_cell.angle_gamma   90.00
#
_symmetry.space_group_name_H-M   'P 1'
#
loop_
_entity.id
_entity.type
_entity.pdbx_description
1 polymer ?
#
loop_
_entity_poly.entity_id
_entity_poly.type
_entity_poly.pdbx_seq_one_letter_code
_entity_poly.pdbx_strand_id
1 'polypeptide(L)'
;MGERLFSMKDDNLIGCDNNCQKRCFQRANIPALKEPTGLMKEGSLGPDGYTISLWGAQGRSLAWDVTFPHTMAERYINLTSQEAGAAALRATDFTNSKYAALADSKIFQPVCIETFGPSDAQTQSFLNELCSRIVEVSGDPLDKSYVKQSFSILL
;
A
#
# COMPACT_ATOMS: atom_id res chain seq x y z
N MET A 1 1.44 14.32 -26.02
CA MET A 1 1.00 15.19 -24.91
C MET A 1 1.07 14.37 -23.65
N GLY A 2 2.08 14.63 -22.82
CA GLY A 2 2.30 13.87 -21.59
C GLY A 2 1.33 14.36 -20.53
N GLU A 3 0.27 13.60 -20.30
CA GLU A 3 -0.59 13.85 -19.15
C GLU A 3 0.24 13.60 -17.90
N ARG A 4 0.43 14.68 -17.12
CA ARG A 4 0.88 14.57 -15.74
C ARG A 4 0.02 13.51 -15.10
N LEU A 5 0.65 12.40 -14.70
CA LEU A 5 0.21 11.67 -13.52
C LEU A 5 0.00 12.77 -12.48
N PHE A 6 -1.26 13.10 -12.17
CA PHE A 6 -1.55 13.83 -10.96
C PHE A 6 -0.92 12.99 -9.86
N SER A 7 0.24 13.43 -9.40
CA SER A 7 0.86 12.89 -8.22
C SER A 7 -0.07 13.29 -7.09
N MET A 8 -1.08 12.46 -6.84
CA MET A 8 -1.94 12.56 -5.66
C MET A 8 -1.14 12.48 -4.35
N LYS A 9 0.19 12.36 -4.41
CA LYS A 9 1.11 12.50 -3.29
C LYS A 9 1.28 13.96 -2.83
N ASP A 10 0.89 14.96 -3.63
CA ASP A 10 1.08 16.39 -3.32
C ASP A 10 -0.11 17.05 -2.60
N ASP A 11 -1.28 16.40 -2.61
CA ASP A 11 -2.46 16.89 -1.91
C ASP A 11 -2.59 16.19 -0.56
N ASN A 12 -2.50 16.97 0.51
CA ASN A 12 -2.68 16.63 1.93
C ASN A 12 -4.11 16.12 2.26
N LEU A 13 -4.84 15.61 1.26
CA LEU A 13 -6.27 15.29 1.24
C LEU A 13 -6.56 13.78 1.18
N ILE A 14 -5.55 12.91 1.02
CA ILE A 14 -5.73 11.45 1.01
C ILE A 14 -5.08 10.85 2.27
N GLY A 15 -5.84 10.70 3.34
CA GLY A 15 -5.39 10.16 4.64
C GLY A 15 -4.98 8.67 4.66
N CYS A 16 -4.79 8.03 3.51
CA CYS A 16 -4.25 6.70 3.28
C CYS A 16 -2.89 6.85 2.56
N ASP A 17 -2.21 7.93 2.86
CA ASP A 17 -0.85 8.16 2.42
C ASP A 17 0.13 7.20 3.13
N ASN A 18 1.40 7.32 2.78
CA ASN A 18 2.50 6.63 3.43
C ASN A 18 2.53 6.85 4.97
N ASN A 19 1.98 7.96 5.48
CA ASN A 19 1.88 8.19 6.92
C ASN A 19 0.81 7.31 7.58
N CYS A 20 -0.33 7.10 6.95
CA CYS A 20 -1.35 6.16 7.44
C CYS A 20 -0.78 4.75 7.59
N GLN A 21 -0.07 4.28 6.57
CA GLN A 21 0.58 2.98 6.59
C GLN A 21 1.59 2.87 7.75
N LYS A 22 2.45 3.89 7.92
CA LYS A 22 3.39 3.97 9.04
C LYS A 22 2.69 3.92 10.41
N ARG A 23 1.61 4.69 10.59
CA ARG A 23 0.83 4.69 11.84
C ARG A 23 0.23 3.32 12.14
N CYS A 24 -0.26 2.62 11.12
CA CYS A 24 -0.78 1.26 11.30
C CYS A 24 0.31 0.29 11.76
N PHE A 25 1.51 0.36 11.19
CA PHE A 25 2.65 -0.41 11.69
C PHE A 25 3.02 -0.07 13.14
N GLN A 26 3.04 1.22 13.49
CA GLN A 26 3.30 1.64 14.87
C GLN A 26 2.26 1.10 15.86
N ARG A 27 0.97 1.13 15.49
CA ARG A 27 -0.11 0.53 16.29
C ARG A 27 0.02 -0.99 16.42
N ALA A 28 0.64 -1.65 15.45
CA ALA A 28 0.96 -3.07 15.50
C ALA A 28 2.29 -3.37 16.25
N ASN A 29 2.92 -2.37 16.89
CA ASN A 29 4.27 -2.49 17.47
C ASN A 29 5.35 -2.94 16.46
N ILE A 30 5.20 -2.57 15.19
CA ILE A 30 6.15 -2.87 14.12
C ILE A 30 6.92 -1.59 13.77
N PRO A 31 8.22 -1.51 14.09
CA PRO A 31 9.05 -0.38 13.70
C PRO A 31 9.17 -0.32 12.17
N ALA A 32 8.92 0.87 11.60
CA ALA A 32 8.90 1.06 10.15
C ALA A 32 9.49 2.43 9.76
N LEU A 33 10.24 2.46 8.66
CA LEU A 33 10.89 3.65 8.10
C LEU A 33 10.21 4.04 6.79
N LYS A 34 10.07 5.36 6.57
CA LYS A 34 9.62 5.93 5.29
C LYS A 34 10.83 6.27 4.42
N GLU A 35 10.63 6.24 3.11
CA GLU A 35 11.55 6.74 2.09
C GLU A 35 12.99 6.21 2.28
N PRO A 36 13.16 4.89 2.25
CA PRO A 36 14.45 4.27 2.52
C PRO A 36 15.44 4.49 1.38
N THR A 37 16.60 5.02 1.74
CA THR A 37 17.72 5.20 0.81
C THR A 37 18.49 3.89 0.64
N GLY A 38 18.95 3.60 -0.58
CA GLY A 38 19.85 2.47 -0.84
C GLY A 38 19.20 1.09 -0.93
N LEU A 39 17.86 0.98 -0.93
CA LEU A 39 17.18 -0.30 -1.17
C LEU A 39 17.17 -0.73 -2.63
N MET A 40 17.28 0.23 -3.53
CA MET A 40 17.24 0.01 -4.98
C MET A 40 18.54 0.53 -5.60
N LYS A 41 18.80 0.16 -6.86
CA LYS A 41 19.95 0.67 -7.62
C LYS A 41 19.88 2.19 -7.73
N GLU A 42 21.04 2.82 -7.76
CA GLU A 42 21.18 4.28 -7.88
C GLU A 42 20.42 4.80 -9.13
N GLY A 43 19.60 5.84 -8.94
CA GLY A 43 18.74 6.40 -10.00
C GLY A 43 17.34 5.78 -10.13
N SER A 44 17.00 4.73 -9.35
CA SER A 44 15.63 4.20 -9.31
C SER A 44 14.85 4.71 -8.10
N LEU A 45 13.56 5.00 -8.30
CA LEU A 45 12.65 5.40 -7.23
C LEU A 45 12.44 4.22 -6.28
N GLY A 46 12.81 4.41 -5.01
CA GLY A 46 12.61 3.44 -3.94
C GLY A 46 11.13 3.28 -3.56
N PRO A 47 10.80 2.20 -2.81
CA PRO A 47 9.48 2.03 -2.22
C PRO A 47 9.17 3.14 -1.22
N ASP A 48 7.88 3.40 -0.95
CA ASP A 48 7.46 4.41 0.03
C ASP A 48 7.96 4.12 1.45
N GLY A 49 8.14 2.85 1.83
CA GLY A 49 8.70 2.50 3.13
C GLY A 49 9.07 1.02 3.29
N TYR A 50 9.64 0.69 4.45
CA TYR A 50 9.89 -0.70 4.84
C TYR A 50 9.89 -0.91 6.37
N THR A 51 9.63 -2.13 6.81
CA THR A 51 9.66 -2.55 8.21
C THR A 51 11.10 -2.85 8.62
N ILE A 52 11.50 -2.39 9.80
CA ILE A 52 12.81 -2.72 10.39
C ILE A 52 12.74 -4.15 10.96
N SER A 53 11.62 -4.50 11.58
CA SER A 53 11.36 -5.86 12.06
C SER A 53 10.96 -6.80 10.91
N LEU A 54 11.22 -8.09 11.12
CA LEU A 54 10.83 -9.15 10.19
C LEU A 54 9.31 -9.30 10.16
N TRP A 55 8.76 -9.48 8.96
CA TRP A 55 7.34 -9.67 8.72
C TRP A 55 7.01 -11.14 8.47
N GLY A 56 5.91 -11.61 9.09
CA GLY A 56 5.38 -12.95 8.91
C GLY A 56 6.33 -14.08 9.29
N ALA A 57 5.92 -15.31 8.98
CA ALA A 57 6.71 -16.53 9.25
C ALA A 57 7.97 -16.63 8.37
N GLN A 58 8.06 -15.82 7.31
CA GLN A 58 9.16 -15.85 6.35
C GLN A 58 10.43 -15.15 6.86
N GLY A 59 10.37 -14.41 7.98
CA GLY A 59 11.57 -13.84 8.59
C GLY A 59 12.29 -12.81 7.72
N ARG A 60 11.57 -12.04 6.89
CA ARG A 60 12.13 -10.97 6.03
C ARG A 60 11.44 -9.64 6.31
N SER A 61 12.16 -8.53 6.22
CA SER A 61 11.55 -7.20 6.29
C SER A 61 10.56 -7.00 5.12
N LEU A 62 9.45 -6.32 5.38
CA LEU A 62 8.46 -5.97 4.38
C LEU A 62 8.73 -4.57 3.84
N ALA A 63 8.79 -4.40 2.52
CA ALA A 63 8.80 -3.11 1.84
C ALA A 63 7.44 -2.87 1.20
N TRP A 64 6.95 -1.64 1.20
CA TRP A 64 5.65 -1.30 0.62
C TRP A 64 5.69 -0.05 -0.25
N ASP A 65 4.75 0.03 -1.17
CA ASP A 65 4.50 1.19 -2.02
C ASP A 65 2.98 1.40 -2.06
N VAL A 66 2.52 2.60 -1.73
CA VAL A 66 1.10 2.94 -1.73
C VAL A 66 0.76 3.64 -3.03
N THR A 67 -0.18 3.09 -3.79
CA THR A 67 -0.59 3.63 -5.08
C THR A 67 -2.09 3.79 -5.16
N PHE A 68 -2.52 4.95 -5.68
CA PHE A 68 -3.94 5.27 -5.91
C PHE A 68 -4.22 5.42 -7.40
N PRO A 69 -4.50 4.32 -8.13
CA PRO A 69 -4.91 4.45 -9.52
C PRO A 69 -6.29 5.11 -9.60
N HIS A 70 -6.41 6.12 -10.46
CA HIS A 70 -7.66 6.82 -10.67
C HIS A 70 -8.67 5.93 -11.41
N THR A 71 -9.82 5.64 -10.79
CA THR A 71 -10.82 4.70 -11.33
C THR A 71 -11.31 5.11 -12.72
N MET A 72 -11.45 6.43 -12.96
CA MET A 72 -11.92 6.97 -14.25
C MET A 72 -10.78 7.40 -15.19
N ALA A 73 -9.52 7.05 -14.93
CA ALA A 73 -8.45 7.35 -15.87
C ALA A 73 -8.69 6.65 -17.20
N GLU A 74 -8.44 7.32 -18.33
CA GLU A 74 -8.67 6.79 -19.68
C GLU A 74 -8.03 5.40 -19.89
N ARG A 75 -6.83 5.19 -19.34
CA ARG A 75 -6.12 3.92 -19.44
C ARG A 75 -6.74 2.75 -18.66
N TYR A 76 -7.63 3.05 -17.69
CA TYR A 76 -8.26 2.05 -16.82
C TYR A 76 -9.78 1.97 -17.01
N ILE A 77 -10.43 2.98 -17.60
CA ILE A 77 -11.90 3.09 -17.71
C ILE A 77 -12.56 1.86 -18.34
N ASN A 78 -11.93 1.25 -19.34
CA ASN A 78 -12.45 0.06 -20.00
C ASN A 78 -12.44 -1.17 -19.07
N LEU A 79 -11.54 -1.22 -18.10
CA LEU A 79 -11.44 -2.29 -17.12
C LEU A 79 -12.34 -2.01 -15.91
N THR A 80 -12.26 -0.79 -15.36
CA THR A 80 -13.01 -0.40 -14.15
C THR A 80 -14.51 -0.32 -14.38
N SER A 81 -14.96 -0.12 -15.62
CA SER A 81 -16.38 -0.18 -16.00
C SER A 81 -16.95 -1.61 -15.97
N GLN A 82 -16.10 -2.63 -16.02
CA GLN A 82 -16.50 -4.04 -15.98
C GLN A 82 -16.30 -4.65 -14.60
N GLU A 83 -15.21 -4.29 -13.92
CA GLU A 83 -14.82 -4.87 -12.64
C GLU A 83 -14.26 -3.82 -11.70
N ALA A 84 -14.87 -3.71 -10.51
CA ALA A 84 -14.38 -2.85 -9.44
C ALA A 84 -13.03 -3.37 -8.93
N GLY A 85 -12.01 -2.51 -8.86
CA GLY A 85 -10.67 -2.89 -8.40
C GLY A 85 -9.72 -3.29 -9.54
N ALA A 86 -10.19 -3.29 -10.79
CA ALA A 86 -9.36 -3.63 -11.94
C ALA A 86 -8.17 -2.66 -12.12
N ALA A 87 -8.32 -1.38 -11.80
CA ALA A 87 -7.20 -0.43 -11.84
C ALA A 87 -6.21 -0.68 -10.69
N ALA A 88 -6.70 -1.02 -9.49
CA ALA A 88 -5.86 -1.44 -8.37
C ALA A 88 -5.06 -2.70 -8.71
N LEU A 89 -5.69 -3.70 -9.33
CA LEU A 89 -5.01 -4.92 -9.76
C LEU A 89 -3.88 -4.62 -10.76
N ARG A 90 -4.14 -3.77 -11.76
CA ARG A 90 -3.10 -3.35 -12.73
C ARG A 90 -1.96 -2.58 -12.08
N ALA A 91 -2.27 -1.73 -11.09
CA ALA A 91 -1.25 -1.03 -10.32
C ALA A 91 -0.41 -1.99 -9.47
N THR A 92 -1.03 -3.01 -8.89
CA THR A 92 -0.36 -4.10 -8.16
C THR A 92 0.59 -4.88 -9.05
N ASP A 93 0.18 -5.29 -10.26
CA ASP A 93 1.05 -5.97 -11.22
C ASP A 93 2.26 -5.11 -11.63
N PHE A 94 2.02 -3.82 -11.88
CA PHE A 94 3.06 -2.87 -12.25
C PHE A 94 4.08 -2.66 -11.13
N THR A 95 3.61 -2.46 -9.89
CA THR A 95 4.48 -2.24 -8.73
C THR A 95 5.24 -3.50 -8.35
N ASN A 96 4.62 -4.69 -8.39
CA ASN A 96 5.32 -5.96 -8.23
C ASN A 96 6.45 -6.12 -9.26
N SER A 97 6.21 -5.76 -10.52
CA SER A 97 7.24 -5.78 -11.57
C SER A 97 8.34 -4.75 -11.32
N LYS A 98 7.97 -3.52 -10.92
CA LYS A 98 8.90 -2.43 -10.60
C LYS A 98 9.89 -2.80 -9.50
N TYR A 99 9.42 -3.53 -8.49
CA TYR A 99 10.20 -3.89 -7.30
C TYR A 99 10.60 -5.36 -7.24
N ALA A 100 10.55 -6.09 -8.36
CA ALA A 100 10.89 -7.51 -8.41
C ALA A 100 12.30 -7.82 -7.88
N ALA A 101 13.26 -6.89 -8.05
CA ALA A 101 14.62 -7.02 -7.52
C ALA A 101 14.68 -7.04 -5.98
N LEU A 102 13.65 -6.58 -5.27
CA LEU A 102 13.59 -6.66 -3.80
C LEU A 102 13.30 -8.07 -3.30
N ALA A 103 12.75 -8.96 -4.14
CA ALA A 103 12.30 -10.30 -3.75
C ALA A 103 13.41 -11.16 -3.14
N ASP A 104 14.67 -10.90 -3.49
CA ASP A 104 15.83 -11.63 -2.97
C ASP A 104 16.11 -11.34 -1.49
N SER A 105 15.74 -10.15 -0.99
CA SER A 105 16.10 -9.68 0.36
C SER A 105 14.90 -9.26 1.22
N LYS A 106 13.76 -8.94 0.59
CA LYS A 106 12.56 -8.40 1.24
C LYS A 106 11.31 -9.04 0.70
N ILE A 107 10.24 -8.94 1.49
CA ILE A 107 8.88 -9.18 1.00
C ILE A 107 8.39 -7.84 0.46
N PHE A 108 8.06 -7.77 -0.82
CA PHE A 108 7.42 -6.58 -1.36
C PHE A 108 5.90 -6.73 -1.25
N GLN A 109 5.24 -5.73 -0.67
CA GLN A 109 3.79 -5.67 -0.50
C GLN A 109 3.26 -4.39 -1.16
N PRO A 110 2.61 -4.49 -2.33
CA PRO A 110 1.89 -3.37 -2.90
C PRO A 110 0.63 -3.07 -2.06
N VAL A 111 0.32 -1.78 -1.91
CA VAL A 111 -0.95 -1.31 -1.34
C VAL A 111 -1.64 -0.46 -2.40
N CYS A 112 -2.51 -1.08 -3.18
CA CYS A 112 -3.18 -0.44 -4.30
C CYS A 112 -4.68 -0.30 -4.03
N ILE A 113 -5.16 0.95 -3.99
CA ILE A 113 -6.55 1.28 -3.70
C ILE A 113 -7.01 2.26 -4.77
N GLU A 114 -8.05 1.92 -5.52
CA GLU A 114 -8.61 2.85 -6.49
C GLU A 114 -9.17 4.10 -5.82
N THR A 115 -9.27 5.21 -6.56
CA THR A 115 -9.82 6.46 -6.04
C THR A 115 -11.28 6.38 -5.59
N PHE A 116 -12.05 5.37 -6.04
CA PHE A 116 -13.41 5.08 -5.53
C PHE A 116 -13.45 3.97 -4.47
N GLY A 117 -12.30 3.37 -4.15
CA GLY A 117 -12.16 2.47 -3.01
C GLY A 117 -11.88 1.01 -3.23
N PRO A 118 -12.31 0.41 -4.35
CA PRO A 118 -11.95 -0.95 -4.63
C PRO A 118 -10.43 -1.16 -4.57
N SER A 119 -10.01 -2.28 -3.99
CA SER A 119 -8.61 -2.69 -3.91
C SER A 119 -8.49 -4.15 -4.32
N ASP A 120 -7.29 -4.56 -4.71
CA ASP A 120 -7.05 -5.94 -5.12
C ASP A 120 -6.98 -6.90 -3.92
N ALA A 121 -7.08 -8.21 -4.19
CA ALA A 121 -7.10 -9.24 -3.16
C ALA A 121 -5.80 -9.29 -2.31
N GLN A 122 -4.64 -8.98 -2.90
CA GLN A 122 -3.36 -8.93 -2.19
C GLN A 122 -3.37 -7.80 -1.16
N THR A 123 -3.83 -6.61 -1.57
CA THR A 123 -4.01 -5.46 -0.67
C THR A 123 -4.99 -5.79 0.46
N GLN A 124 -6.15 -6.37 0.14
CA GLN A 124 -7.16 -6.74 1.15
C GLN A 124 -6.64 -7.78 2.15
N SER A 125 -5.92 -8.80 1.69
CA SER A 125 -5.33 -9.84 2.54
C SER A 125 -4.32 -9.22 3.53
N PHE A 126 -3.42 -8.38 3.01
CA PHE A 126 -2.45 -7.67 3.82
C PHE A 126 -3.09 -6.76 4.88
N LEU A 127 -4.09 -5.95 4.49
CA LEU A 127 -4.78 -5.07 5.44
C LEU A 127 -5.50 -5.87 6.54
N ASN A 128 -6.08 -7.03 6.21
CA ASN A 128 -6.68 -7.89 7.21
C ASN A 128 -5.63 -8.47 8.18
N GLU A 129 -4.46 -8.91 7.69
CA GLU A 129 -3.36 -9.36 8.56
C GLU A 129 -2.87 -8.24 9.47
N LEU A 130 -2.65 -7.04 8.92
CA LEU A 130 -2.23 -5.87 9.69
C LEU A 130 -3.26 -5.47 10.76
N CYS A 131 -4.55 -5.48 10.41
CA CYS A 131 -5.63 -5.22 11.36
C CYS A 131 -5.63 -6.25 12.50
N SER A 132 -5.46 -7.54 12.20
CA SER A 132 -5.41 -8.58 13.24
C SER A 132 -4.26 -8.34 14.20
N ARG A 133 -3.06 -8.00 13.69
CA ARG A 133 -1.90 -7.67 14.54
C ARG A 133 -2.14 -6.44 15.42
N ILE A 134 -2.83 -5.41 14.90
CA ILE A 134 -3.20 -4.24 15.70
C ILE A 134 -4.16 -4.62 16.83
N VAL A 135 -5.19 -5.43 16.53
CA VAL A 135 -6.15 -5.91 17.53
C VAL A 135 -5.46 -6.79 18.58
N GLU A 136 -4.52 -7.64 18.19
CA GLU A 136 -3.71 -8.43 19.13
C GLU A 136 -2.90 -7.56 20.09
N VAL A 137 -2.36 -6.43 19.60
CA VAL A 137 -1.59 -5.48 20.42
C VAL A 137 -2.48 -4.62 21.31
N SER A 138 -3.61 -4.13 20.80
CA SER A 138 -4.48 -3.22 21.55
C SER A 138 -5.45 -3.94 22.49
N GLY A 139 -5.83 -5.17 22.16
CA GLY A 139 -6.89 -5.93 22.84
C GLY A 139 -8.31 -5.46 22.52
N ASP A 140 -8.49 -4.42 21.68
CA ASP A 140 -9.80 -3.89 21.31
C ASP A 140 -10.26 -4.46 19.95
N PRO A 141 -11.34 -5.26 19.90
CA PRO A 141 -11.87 -5.79 18.65
C PRO A 141 -12.38 -4.70 17.68
N LEU A 142 -12.70 -3.49 18.17
CA LEU A 142 -13.15 -2.36 17.33
C LEU A 142 -12.02 -1.74 16.50
N ASP A 143 -10.75 -1.97 16.86
CA ASP A 143 -9.61 -1.41 16.13
C ASP A 143 -9.55 -1.88 14.68
N LYS A 144 -10.03 -3.09 14.39
CA LYS A 144 -10.17 -3.56 13.01
C LYS A 144 -11.07 -2.65 12.18
N SER A 145 -12.17 -2.18 12.76
CA SER A 145 -13.10 -1.26 12.09
C SER A 145 -12.49 0.11 11.92
N TYR A 146 -11.81 0.65 12.94
CA TYR A 146 -11.17 1.97 12.87
C TYR A 146 -10.03 2.02 11.86
N VAL A 147 -9.21 0.97 11.79
CA VAL A 147 -8.13 0.87 10.81
C VAL A 147 -8.72 0.77 9.41
N LYS A 148 -9.71 -0.11 9.19
CA LYS A 148 -10.41 -0.17 7.89
C LYS A 148 -11.00 1.17 7.50
N GLN A 149 -11.66 1.86 8.43
CA GLN A 149 -12.13 3.23 8.21
C GLN A 149 -10.97 4.18 7.87
N SER A 150 -9.79 4.07 8.47
CA SER A 150 -8.65 4.92 8.11
C SER A 150 -8.15 4.69 6.68
N PHE A 151 -8.34 3.48 6.14
CA PHE A 151 -8.09 3.17 4.73
C PHE A 151 -9.32 3.50 3.83
N SER A 152 -10.54 3.48 4.37
CA SER A 152 -11.81 3.62 3.61
C SER A 152 -12.47 5.01 3.68
N ILE A 153 -12.22 5.86 4.69
CA ILE A 153 -12.84 7.20 4.87
C ILE A 153 -12.33 8.22 3.82
N LEU A 154 -11.57 7.78 2.84
CA LEU A 154 -10.88 8.65 1.87
C LEU A 154 -11.37 8.44 0.45
N LEU A 155 -12.61 7.97 0.38
CA LEU A 155 -13.37 7.62 -0.81
C LEU A 155 -14.71 8.35 -0.73
#